data_AF-A0A177AA91-F1
#
_entry.id   AF-A0A177AA91-F1
#
_cell.length_a   1.000
_cell.length_b   1.000
_cell.length_c   1.000
_cell.angle_alpha   90.00
_cell.angle_beta   90.00
_cell.angle_gamma   90.00
#
_symmetry.space_group_name_H-M   'P 1'
#
loop_
_entity.id
_entity.type
_entity.pdbx_description
1 polymer ?
#
loop_
_entity_poly.entity_id
_entity_poly.type
_entity_poly.pdbx_seq_one_letter_code
_entity_poly.pdbx_strand_id
1 'polypeptide(L)'
;MASNSTSGPTVHYNVYIIYFNQATGPSHEGIALVPSQFPNQTAGRFYHVKGTVGMGMDYECRPGYNFGASRSYQKSSYQFQIPKSRLADFERIAQSRPPPHDPRALTERNPNPPVRDCAEWVVEVLNETKTALQGSSTNA
;
A
#
# COMPACT_ATOMS: atom_id res chain seq x y z
N MET A 1 29.35 -15.55 -15.53
CA MET A 1 29.24 -15.71 -14.07
C MET A 1 28.16 -14.76 -13.58
N ALA A 2 27.01 -15.27 -13.17
CA ALA A 2 25.94 -14.43 -12.64
C ALA A 2 26.20 -14.19 -11.15
N SER A 3 26.42 -12.92 -10.78
CA SER A 3 26.56 -12.49 -9.39
C SER A 3 25.24 -12.75 -8.67
N ASN A 4 25.25 -13.79 -7.83
CA ASN A 4 24.14 -14.12 -6.96
C ASN A 4 24.10 -13.08 -5.83
N SER A 5 23.41 -11.96 -6.06
CA SER A 5 23.21 -10.91 -5.07
C SER A 5 22.33 -11.44 -3.95
N THR A 6 22.93 -12.13 -2.99
CA THR A 6 22.28 -12.54 -1.75
C THR A 6 22.06 -11.26 -0.93
N SER A 7 20.91 -10.64 -1.12
CA SER A 7 20.45 -9.60 -0.20
C SER A 7 20.42 -10.21 1.19
N GLY A 8 21.13 -9.61 2.15
CA GLY A 8 21.14 -10.04 3.55
C GLY A 8 19.73 -10.11 4.16
N PRO A 9 19.60 -10.61 5.40
CA PRO A 9 18.30 -10.71 6.06
C PRO A 9 17.59 -9.35 6.07
N THR A 10 16.28 -9.36 5.81
CA THR A 10 15.49 -8.13 5.87
C THR A 10 15.49 -7.58 7.30
N VAL A 11 16.02 -6.38 7.49
CA VAL A 11 16.00 -5.68 8.77
C VAL A 11 14.90 -4.61 8.78
N HIS A 12 14.67 -3.99 7.62
CA HIS A 12 13.69 -2.93 7.44
C HIS A 12 12.93 -3.10 6.13
N TYR A 13 11.71 -2.58 6.09
CA TYR A 13 10.93 -2.39 4.87
C TYR A 13 10.81 -0.90 4.56
N ASN A 14 11.18 -0.50 3.36
CA ASN A 14 10.78 0.77 2.79
C ASN A 14 9.30 0.71 2.41
N VAL A 15 8.54 1.72 2.84
CA VAL A 15 7.11 1.85 2.59
C VAL A 15 6.90 2.81 1.43
N TYR A 16 6.20 2.38 0.40
CA TYR A 16 5.88 3.18 -0.79
C TYR A 16 4.37 3.24 -1.02
N ILE A 17 3.89 4.37 -1.52
CA ILE A 17 2.64 4.41 -2.29
C ILE A 17 3.00 4.02 -3.72
N ILE A 18 2.29 3.05 -4.28
CA ILE A 18 2.44 2.59 -5.66
C ILE A 18 1.23 3.03 -6.47
N TYR A 19 1.49 3.60 -7.64
CA TYR A 19 0.49 4.10 -8.56
C TYR A 19 0.46 3.23 -9.82
N PHE A 20 -0.73 2.77 -10.20
CA PHE A 20 -0.97 2.08 -11.47
C PHE A 20 -1.98 2.85 -12.31
N ASN A 21 -1.68 3.02 -13.60
CA ASN A 21 -2.63 3.55 -14.57
C ASN A 21 -3.86 2.64 -14.65
N GLN A 22 -5.03 3.25 -14.73
CA GLN A 22 -6.29 2.56 -15.03
C GLN A 22 -6.81 3.02 -16.40
N ALA A 23 -7.60 2.16 -17.05
CA ALA A 23 -8.20 2.49 -18.35
C ALA A 23 -9.16 3.69 -18.24
N THR A 24 -9.81 3.86 -17.08
CA THR A 24 -10.77 4.92 -16.78
C THR A 24 -10.60 5.35 -15.32
N GLY A 25 -10.82 6.64 -15.03
CA GLY A 25 -10.76 7.16 -13.66
C GLY A 25 -9.33 7.50 -13.20
N PRO A 26 -9.17 7.82 -11.90
CA PRO A 26 -7.87 8.09 -11.31
C PRO A 26 -6.98 6.84 -11.28
N SER A 27 -5.68 7.03 -11.03
CA SER A 27 -4.75 5.92 -10.85
C SER A 27 -5.16 5.03 -9.67
N HIS A 28 -4.94 3.72 -9.81
CA HIS A 28 -5.08 2.78 -8.72
C HIS A 28 -3.91 2.94 -7.75
N GLU A 29 -4.21 3.09 -6.46
CA GLU A 29 -3.19 3.23 -5.42
C GLU A 29 -3.12 1.98 -4.52
N GLY A 30 -1.91 1.68 -4.05
CA GLY A 30 -1.67 0.65 -3.05
C GLY A 30 -0.38 0.91 -2.30
N ILE A 31 -0.11 0.10 -1.28
CA ILE A 31 1.08 0.22 -0.45
C ILE A 31 2.02 -0.94 -0.76
N ALA A 32 3.30 -0.64 -0.99
CA ALA A 32 4.34 -1.66 -1.06
C ALA A 32 5.27 -1.57 0.14
N LEU A 33 5.55 -2.73 0.73
CA LEU A 33 6.66 -2.94 1.67
C LEU A 33 7.78 -3.69 0.94
N VAL A 34 8.88 -2.99 0.71
CA VAL A 34 10.04 -3.53 0.00
C VAL A 34 11.21 -3.65 0.97
N PRO A 35 11.84 -4.82 1.14
CA PRO A 35 13.05 -4.93 1.94
C PRO A 35 14.08 -3.88 1.53
N SER A 36 14.57 -3.07 2.47
CA SER A 36 15.49 -1.98 2.16
C SER A 36 16.85 -2.46 1.66
N GLN A 37 17.16 -3.74 1.90
CA GLN A 37 18.36 -4.43 1.45
C GLN A 37 18.29 -4.88 -0.02
N PHE A 38 17.11 -4.82 -0.66
CA PHE A 38 16.98 -5.21 -2.05
C PHE A 38 17.58 -4.13 -2.97
N PRO A 39 18.45 -4.48 -3.92
CA PRO A 39 19.02 -3.49 -4.84
C PRO A 39 17.97 -2.89 -5.77
N ASN A 40 16.91 -3.65 -6.07
CA ASN A 40 15.77 -3.19 -6.85
C ASN A 40 14.57 -2.98 -5.92
N GLN A 41 14.10 -1.73 -5.83
CA GLN A 41 12.99 -1.33 -4.96
C GLN A 41 11.61 -1.42 -5.65
N THR A 42 11.47 -2.31 -6.65
CA THR A 42 10.24 -2.45 -7.46
C THR A 42 9.48 -3.77 -7.26
N ALA A 43 9.86 -4.55 -6.25
CA ALA A 43 9.19 -5.78 -5.88
C ALA A 43 9.17 -5.97 -4.36
N GLY A 44 8.02 -6.38 -3.81
CA GLY A 44 7.86 -6.53 -2.37
C GLY A 44 6.48 -7.07 -1.99
N ARG A 45 6.11 -6.90 -0.73
CA ARG A 45 4.74 -7.18 -0.28
C ARG A 45 3.86 -6.02 -0.76
N PHE A 46 2.69 -6.32 -1.30
CA PHE A 46 1.79 -5.33 -1.87
C PHE A 46 0.40 -5.45 -1.26
N TYR A 47 -0.13 -4.34 -0.78
CA TYR A 47 -1.39 -4.24 -0.05
C TYR A 47 -2.26 -3.21 -0.75
N HIS A 48 -3.48 -3.58 -1.10
CA HIS A 48 -4.39 -2.65 -1.77
C HIS A 48 -5.84 -3.08 -1.57
N VAL A 49 -6.74 -2.16 -1.89
CA VAL A 49 -8.15 -2.47 -2.10
C VAL A 49 -8.41 -2.53 -3.60
N LYS A 50 -9.26 -3.44 -4.07
CA LYS A 50 -9.58 -3.59 -5.49
C LYS A 50 -11.09 -3.62 -5.72
N GLY A 51 -11.52 -3.33 -6.95
CA GLY A 51 -12.93 -3.30 -7.32
C GLY A 51 -13.43 -1.88 -7.54
N THR A 52 -14.74 -1.71 -7.50
CA THR A 52 -15.41 -0.42 -7.74
C THR A 52 -16.10 0.01 -6.46
N VAL A 53 -15.82 1.23 -5.98
CA VAL A 53 -16.35 1.77 -4.71
C VAL A 53 -17.87 1.54 -4.56
N GLY A 54 -18.64 1.83 -5.61
CA GLY A 54 -20.09 1.66 -5.61
C GLY A 54 -20.59 0.23 -5.43
N MET A 55 -19.81 -0.75 -5.88
CA MET A 55 -20.10 -2.18 -5.76
C MET A 55 -19.47 -2.81 -4.52
N GLY A 56 -18.68 -2.03 -3.78
CA GLY A 56 -17.80 -2.53 -2.73
C GLY A 56 -16.44 -2.92 -3.29
N MET A 57 -15.40 -2.58 -2.55
CA MET A 57 -14.04 -3.01 -2.82
C MET A 57 -13.63 -4.16 -1.89
N ASP A 58 -12.61 -4.90 -2.29
CA ASP A 58 -12.02 -5.98 -1.50
C ASP A 58 -10.59 -5.65 -1.12
N TYR A 59 -10.21 -5.92 0.13
CA TYR A 59 -8.81 -5.91 0.54
C TYR A 59 -8.06 -7.12 -0.04
N GLU A 60 -6.90 -6.87 -0.61
CA GLU A 60 -5.99 -7.91 -1.10
C GLU A 60 -4.56 -7.64 -0.60
N CYS A 61 -3.89 -8.71 -0.15
CA CYS A 61 -2.48 -8.71 0.19
C CYS A 61 -1.74 -9.73 -0.69
N ARG A 62 -0.66 -9.29 -1.33
CA ARG A 62 0.26 -10.12 -2.10
C ARG A 62 1.61 -10.14 -1.41
N PRO A 63 2.06 -11.26 -0.83
CA PRO A 63 3.30 -11.32 -0.06
C PRO A 63 4.58 -11.17 -0.92
N GLY A 64 4.46 -11.29 -2.25
CA GLY A 64 5.53 -11.02 -3.21
C GLY A 64 4.96 -10.62 -4.56
N TYR A 65 5.02 -9.33 -4.88
CA TYR A 65 4.52 -8.75 -6.12
C TYR A 65 5.60 -7.87 -6.76
N ASN A 66 5.94 -8.18 -8.01
CA ASN A 66 6.85 -7.37 -8.82
C ASN A 66 6.05 -6.31 -9.57
N PHE A 67 5.75 -5.20 -8.88
CA PHE A 67 4.98 -4.11 -9.46
C PHE A 67 5.76 -3.38 -10.56
N GLY A 68 7.09 -3.33 -10.50
CA GLY A 68 7.91 -2.73 -11.56
C GLY A 68 7.82 -3.44 -12.91
N ALA A 69 7.43 -4.72 -12.92
CA ALA A 69 7.18 -5.47 -14.15
C ALA A 69 5.74 -5.31 -14.68
N SER A 70 4.84 -4.65 -13.94
CA SER A 70 3.48 -4.42 -14.40
C SER A 70 3.43 -3.38 -15.50
N ARG A 71 2.74 -3.66 -16.61
CA ARG A 71 2.54 -2.69 -17.69
C ARG A 71 1.75 -1.46 -17.26
N SER A 72 0.91 -1.59 -16.23
CA SER A 72 0.15 -0.47 -15.67
C SER A 72 0.94 0.31 -14.62
N TYR A 73 2.12 -0.13 -14.19
CA TYR A 73 2.89 0.58 -13.18
C TYR A 73 3.32 1.96 -13.70
N GLN A 74 2.98 2.99 -12.93
CA GLN A 74 3.24 4.37 -13.27
C GLN A 74 4.44 4.91 -12.49
N LYS A 75 4.39 4.82 -11.16
CA LYS A 75 5.43 5.32 -10.25
C LYS A 75 5.29 4.75 -8.85
N SER A 76 6.32 4.94 -8.04
CA SER A 76 6.33 4.69 -6.60
C SER A 76 6.79 5.93 -5.85
N SER A 77 6.14 6.27 -4.74
CA SER A 77 6.51 7.39 -3.88
C SER A 77 6.89 6.89 -2.50
N TYR A 78 8.16 7.05 -2.11
CA TYR A 78 8.65 6.67 -0.78
C TYR A 78 7.95 7.47 0.31
N GLN A 79 7.55 6.79 1.39
CA GLN A 79 6.84 7.41 2.51
C GLN A 79 7.69 7.44 3.78
N PHE A 80 8.14 6.27 4.22
CA PHE A 80 8.96 6.07 5.43
C PHE A 80 9.49 4.63 5.45
N GLN A 81 10.19 4.26 6.51
CA GLN A 81 10.70 2.92 6.72
C GLN A 81 10.13 2.33 8.02
N ILE A 82 9.86 1.02 8.03
CA ILE A 82 9.50 0.27 9.24
C ILE A 82 10.53 -0.83 9.53
N PRO A 83 10.84 -1.12 10.80
CA PRO A 83 11.62 -2.30 11.14
C PRO A 83 10.80 -3.56 10.86
N LYS A 84 11.47 -4.67 10.48
CA LYS A 84 10.82 -5.95 10.19
C LYS A 84 9.95 -6.45 11.36
N SER A 85 10.34 -6.16 12.59
CA SER A 85 9.56 -6.50 13.80
C SER A 85 8.16 -5.89 13.81
N ARG A 86 7.91 -4.82 13.05
CA ARG A 86 6.62 -4.13 12.95
C ARG A 86 5.79 -4.55 11.74
N LEU A 87 6.24 -5.54 10.98
CA LEU A 87 5.50 -6.06 9.83
C LEU A 87 4.11 -6.55 10.23
N ALA A 88 4.00 -7.33 11.31
CA ALA A 88 2.71 -7.86 11.77
C ALA A 88 1.74 -6.74 12.19
N ASP A 89 2.24 -5.68 12.83
CA ASP A 89 1.43 -4.51 13.17
C ASP A 89 0.93 -3.77 11.93
N PHE A 90 1.81 -3.58 10.94
CA PHE A 90 1.40 -2.99 9.66
C PHE A 90 0.31 -3.83 8.99
N GLU A 91 0.50 -5.15 8.90
CA GLU A 91 -0.45 -6.06 8.25
C GLU A 91 -1.80 -6.06 8.99
N ARG A 92 -1.78 -6.01 10.32
CA ARG A 92 -2.98 -5.85 11.15
C ARG A 92 -3.70 -4.53 10.89
N ILE A 93 -2.96 -3.41 10.84
CA ILE A 93 -3.52 -2.08 10.55
C ILE A 93 -4.19 -2.10 9.16
N ALA A 94 -3.46 -2.53 8.13
CA ALA A 94 -3.96 -2.59 6.76
C ALA A 94 -5.24 -3.45 6.66
N GLN A 95 -5.24 -4.63 7.27
CA GLN A 95 -6.40 -5.53 7.27
C GLN A 95 -7.59 -4.99 8.07
N SER A 96 -7.35 -4.22 9.14
CA SER A 96 -8.43 -3.68 9.98
C SER A 96 -9.17 -2.51 9.34
N ARG A 97 -8.57 -1.84 8.34
CA ARG A 97 -9.19 -0.71 7.66
C ARG A 97 -10.19 -1.23 6.62
N PRO A 98 -11.50 -0.92 6.77
CA PRO A 98 -12.50 -1.46 5.87
C PRO A 98 -12.24 -1.00 4.44
N PRO A 99 -12.39 -1.90 3.44
CA PRO A 99 -12.38 -1.49 2.05
C PRO A 99 -13.44 -0.43 1.76
N PRO A 100 -13.19 0.52 0.85
CA PRO A 100 -14.20 1.52 0.49
C PRO A 100 -15.47 0.89 -0.08
N HIS A 101 -16.62 1.38 0.38
CA HIS A 101 -17.91 1.06 -0.20
C HIS A 101 -18.84 2.26 -0.05
N ASP A 102 -19.32 2.79 -1.18
CA ASP A 102 -20.32 3.85 -1.20
C ASP A 102 -21.16 3.76 -2.49
N PRO A 103 -22.41 3.26 -2.42
CA PRO A 103 -23.29 3.12 -3.59
C PRO A 103 -23.53 4.41 -4.36
N ARG A 104 -23.37 5.59 -3.73
CA ARG A 104 -23.51 6.89 -4.40
C ARG A 104 -22.53 7.05 -5.55
N ALA A 105 -21.39 6.36 -5.51
CA ALA A 105 -20.40 6.34 -6.60
C ALA A 105 -20.96 5.81 -7.93
N LEU A 106 -22.10 5.10 -7.93
CA LEU A 106 -22.74 4.59 -9.15
C LEU A 106 -23.70 5.60 -9.79
N THR A 107 -24.26 6.52 -9.00
CA THR A 107 -25.41 7.34 -9.42
C THR A 107 -25.16 8.83 -9.32
N GLU A 108 -24.29 9.27 -8.40
CA GLU A 108 -23.98 10.68 -8.17
C GLU A 108 -22.72 11.07 -8.94
N ARG A 109 -22.83 12.09 -9.80
CA ARG A 109 -21.68 12.59 -10.57
C ARG A 109 -20.62 13.26 -9.68
N ASN A 110 -21.07 14.00 -8.66
CA ASN A 110 -20.23 14.77 -7.74
C ASN A 110 -20.75 14.60 -6.31
N PRO A 111 -20.58 13.42 -5.69
CA PRO A 111 -21.04 13.17 -4.34
C PRO A 111 -20.37 14.14 -3.35
N ASN A 112 -21.17 14.67 -2.41
CA ASN A 112 -20.70 15.55 -1.35
C ASN A 112 -21.18 15.01 0.02
N PRO A 113 -20.28 14.63 0.94
CA PRO A 113 -18.82 14.63 0.80
C PRO A 113 -18.34 13.64 -0.28
N PRO A 114 -17.12 13.82 -0.83
CA PRO A 114 -16.53 12.89 -1.78
C PRO A 114 -16.57 11.45 -1.26
N VAL A 115 -16.78 10.50 -2.17
CA VAL A 115 -16.72 9.08 -1.82
C VAL A 115 -15.29 8.71 -1.45
N ARG A 116 -15.14 7.92 -0.38
CA ARG A 116 -13.86 7.33 -0.01
C ARG A 116 -13.42 6.34 -1.10
N ASP A 117 -12.15 6.37 -1.46
CA ASP A 117 -11.57 5.53 -2.52
C ASP A 117 -10.27 4.83 -2.07
N CYS A 118 -9.54 4.25 -3.03
CA CYS A 118 -8.28 3.57 -2.74
C CYS A 118 -7.19 4.52 -2.22
N ALA A 119 -7.16 5.78 -2.64
CA ALA A 119 -6.17 6.75 -2.20
C ALA A 119 -6.41 7.12 -0.73
N GLU A 120 -7.66 7.38 -0.36
CA GLU A 120 -8.06 7.61 1.04
C GLU A 120 -7.72 6.40 1.94
N TRP A 121 -8.02 5.17 1.50
CA TRP A 121 -7.65 3.95 2.24
C TRP A 121 -6.13 3.87 2.46
N VAL A 122 -5.32 4.18 1.44
CA VAL A 122 -3.86 4.22 1.54
C VAL A 122 -3.40 5.25 2.58
N VAL A 123 -3.95 6.47 2.53
CA VAL A 123 -3.60 7.55 3.47
C VAL A 123 -3.92 7.15 4.92
N GLU A 124 -5.09 6.57 5.17
CA GLU A 124 -5.49 6.12 6.51
C GLU A 124 -4.52 5.06 7.07
N VAL A 125 -4.20 4.04 6.30
CA VAL A 125 -3.27 2.96 6.70
C VAL A 125 -1.89 3.53 7.02
N LEU A 126 -1.38 4.43 6.18
CA LEU A 126 -0.06 5.03 6.38
C LEU A 126 -0.02 5.97 7.59
N ASN A 127 -1.07 6.76 7.81
CA ASN A 127 -1.17 7.66 8.96
C ASN A 127 -1.26 6.91 10.29
N GLU A 128 -2.07 5.84 10.35
CA GLU A 128 -2.15 5.01 11.54
C GLU A 128 -0.83 4.28 11.79
N THR A 129 -0.17 3.78 10.74
CA THR A 129 1.15 3.16 10.87
C THR A 129 2.16 4.14 11.45
N LYS A 130 2.24 5.37 10.92
CA LYS A 130 3.13 6.42 11.44
C LYS A 130 2.84 6.73 12.92
N THR A 131 1.57 6.83 13.28
CA THR A 131 1.14 7.07 14.67
C THR A 131 1.57 5.92 15.59
N ALA A 132 1.37 4.68 15.16
CA ALA A 132 1.76 3.50 15.92
C ALA A 132 3.28 3.41 16.12
N LEU A 133 4.08 3.86 15.13
CA LEU A 133 5.53 3.94 15.26
C LEU A 133 5.96 4.98 16.29
N GLN A 134 5.31 6.15 16.31
CA GLN A 134 5.61 7.24 17.26
C GLN A 134 5.19 6.89 18.69
N GLY A 135 4.03 6.27 18.88
CA GLY A 135 3.54 5.84 20.20
C GLY A 135 4.35 4.70 20.83
N SER A 136 5.30 4.11 20.09
CA SER A 136 6.22 3.10 20.61
C SER A 136 7.53 3.68 21.13
N SER A 137 7.75 4.99 20.96
CA SER A 137 8.97 5.70 21.39
C SER A 137 8.87 6.29 22.80
N THR A 138 7.74 6.14 23.50
CA THR A 138 7.46 6.74 24.82
C THR A 138 7.49 5.75 25.99
N ASN A 139 7.91 4.50 25.79
CA ASN A 139 8.10 3.52 26.87
C ASN A 139 9.54 2.99 26.88
N ALA A 140 10.50 3.87 27.21
CA ALA A 140 11.87 3.49 27.57
C ALA A 140 12.31 4.32 28.78
#